data_AF-A0A1F7MYF1-F1
#
_entry.id   AF-A0A1F7MYF1-F1
#
_cell.length_a   1.000
_cell.length_b   1.000
_cell.length_c   1.000
_cell.angle_alpha   90.00
_cell.angle_beta   90.00
_cell.angle_gamma   90.00
#
_symmetry.space_group_name_H-M   'P 1'
#
loop_
_entity.id
_entity.type
_entity.pdbx_description
1 polymer ?
#
loop_
_entity_poly.entity_id
_entity_poly.type
_entity_poly.pdbx_seq_one_letter_code
_entity_poly.pdbx_strand_id
1 'polypeptide(L)'
;MKRTLLLALAAALAAALTAHAVSAQHPAMPHAAMPPGAAPTEPGQAAFAALAEVVRLLDADPATDWSRVSLERLRQHLIDMNEVVLRARVSARPVDGGLVMDVTGEGRTARALDAMLRPHAAELERMEAYAARAEPIPGGPHHLALARGELVGGHGR
;
A
#
# COMPACT_ATOMS: atom_id res chain seq x y z
N MET A 1 36.36 -41.60 24.53
CA MET A 1 36.94 -42.41 23.43
C MET A 1 35.82 -43.09 22.67
N LYS A 2 36.02 -43.24 21.35
CA LYS A 2 35.25 -43.99 20.34
C LYS A 2 34.20 -43.20 19.54
N ARG A 3 34.65 -42.95 18.31
CA ARG A 3 34.02 -42.32 17.16
C ARG A 3 33.14 -43.36 16.45
N THR A 4 32.16 -42.84 15.70
CA THR A 4 31.69 -43.37 14.39
C THR A 4 31.12 -44.79 14.32
N LEU A 5 29.79 -44.86 14.16
CA LEU A 5 29.16 -45.75 13.17
C LEU A 5 28.10 -44.94 12.39
N LEU A 6 28.49 -44.45 11.22
CA LEU A 6 27.60 -44.28 10.07
C LEU A 6 27.37 -45.70 9.52
N LEU A 7 26.17 -46.10 9.11
CA LEU A 7 25.77 -46.01 7.71
C LEU A 7 24.29 -46.43 7.56
N ALA A 8 23.55 -45.55 6.89
CA ALA A 8 22.60 -45.85 5.82
C ALA A 8 21.61 -47.01 6.02
N LEU A 9 20.35 -46.65 6.28
CA LEU A 9 19.24 -47.32 5.62
C LEU A 9 18.12 -46.31 5.27
N ALA A 10 18.14 -45.94 3.99
CA ALA A 10 17.00 -45.85 3.10
C ALA A 10 15.81 -44.94 3.47
N ALA A 11 15.77 -43.81 2.77
CA ALA A 11 14.75 -43.58 1.75
C ALA A 11 13.28 -43.74 2.18
N ALA A 12 12.76 -42.75 2.91
CA ALA A 12 11.34 -42.41 2.85
C ALA A 12 11.09 -41.02 3.46
N LEU A 13 11.72 -39.97 2.93
CA LEU A 13 11.10 -38.64 3.02
C LEU A 13 11.52 -37.77 1.84
N ALA A 14 11.19 -38.28 0.65
CA ALA A 14 10.78 -37.42 -0.44
C ALA A 14 9.48 -36.72 0.01
N ALA A 15 9.62 -35.56 0.64
CA ALA A 15 8.53 -34.60 0.77
C ALA A 15 8.99 -33.33 0.08
N ALA A 16 8.58 -33.23 -1.17
CA ALA A 16 8.66 -32.06 -2.03
C ALA A 16 8.47 -30.75 -1.26
N LEU A 17 9.49 -29.90 -1.23
CA LEU A 17 9.26 -28.46 -1.24
C LEU A 17 9.14 -28.04 -2.70
N THR A 18 7.98 -28.35 -3.29
CA THR A 18 7.48 -27.60 -4.44
C THR A 18 7.25 -26.16 -3.98
N ALA A 19 7.86 -25.23 -4.70
CA ALA A 19 7.54 -23.82 -4.57
C ALA A 19 6.02 -23.65 -4.75
N HIS A 20 5.35 -23.21 -3.69
CA HIS A 20 3.93 -22.87 -3.76
C HIS A 20 3.82 -21.57 -4.56
N ALA A 21 3.21 -21.65 -5.75
CA ALA A 21 2.66 -20.46 -6.38
C ALA A 21 1.54 -19.93 -5.46
N VAL A 22 1.72 -18.72 -4.94
CA VAL A 22 0.68 -18.02 -4.18
C VAL A 22 -0.49 -17.75 -5.14
N SER A 23 -1.58 -18.49 -4.96
CA SER A 23 -2.84 -18.24 -5.66
C SER A 23 -3.67 -17.31 -4.78
N ALA A 24 -3.98 -16.12 -5.29
CA ALA A 24 -4.85 -15.15 -4.61
C ALA A 24 -6.27 -15.71 -4.52
N GLN A 25 -6.82 -15.85 -3.31
CA GLN A 25 -8.16 -16.35 -3.05
C GLN A 25 -9.14 -15.17 -2.87
N HIS A 26 -10.09 -14.99 -3.79
CA HIS A 26 -11.30 -14.18 -3.58
C HIS A 26 -12.53 -14.95 -4.08
N PRO A 27 -13.69 -14.91 -3.38
CA PRO A 27 -14.90 -15.60 -3.80
C PRO A 27 -15.61 -14.84 -4.94
N ALA A 28 -16.16 -15.59 -5.90
CA ALA A 28 -16.78 -15.07 -7.11
C ALA A 28 -18.24 -14.64 -6.92
N MET A 29 -18.59 -13.44 -7.39
CA MET A 29 -19.96 -13.00 -7.65
C MET A 29 -20.42 -13.52 -9.03
N PRO A 30 -21.72 -13.79 -9.28
CA PRO A 30 -22.18 -14.34 -10.54
C PRO A 30 -22.19 -13.26 -11.63
N HIS A 31 -21.22 -13.32 -12.55
CA HIS A 31 -21.24 -12.57 -13.80
C HIS A 31 -22.03 -13.33 -14.87
N ALA A 32 -22.78 -12.58 -15.68
CA ALA A 32 -23.47 -13.06 -16.87
C ALA A 32 -22.55 -13.91 -17.75
N ALA A 33 -23.09 -15.00 -18.31
CA ALA A 33 -22.32 -16.05 -18.96
C ALA A 33 -21.44 -15.54 -20.11
N MET A 34 -20.11 -15.62 -19.90
CA MET A 34 -19.09 -15.40 -20.92
C MET A 34 -18.81 -16.68 -21.74
N PRO A 35 -18.39 -16.57 -23.01
CA PRO A 35 -18.00 -17.69 -23.86
C PRO A 35 -16.87 -18.55 -23.23
N PRO A 36 -16.88 -19.88 -23.45
CA PRO A 36 -15.93 -20.80 -22.86
C PRO A 36 -14.52 -20.54 -23.42
N GLY A 37 -13.63 -20.05 -22.55
CA GLY A 37 -12.26 -19.62 -22.92
C GLY A 37 -11.91 -18.19 -22.48
N ALA A 38 -12.88 -17.40 -22.03
CA ALA A 38 -12.68 -16.06 -21.52
C ALA A 38 -12.92 -16.01 -19.99
N ALA A 39 -12.01 -16.59 -19.21
CA ALA A 39 -11.93 -16.32 -17.77
C ALA A 39 -10.90 -15.20 -17.57
N PRO A 40 -11.24 -14.06 -16.92
CA PRO A 40 -10.22 -13.12 -16.47
C PRO A 40 -9.37 -13.80 -15.37
N THR A 41 -8.08 -13.98 -15.63
CA THR A 41 -7.16 -14.76 -14.78
C THR A 41 -6.08 -13.94 -14.08
N GLU A 42 -6.06 -12.61 -14.19
CA GLU A 42 -4.94 -11.83 -13.66
C GLU A 42 -5.17 -11.31 -12.24
N PRO A 43 -4.36 -11.71 -11.24
CA PRO A 43 -4.09 -10.87 -10.08
C PRO A 43 -3.31 -9.64 -10.56
N GLY A 44 -4.05 -8.62 -11.04
CA GLY A 44 -3.48 -7.35 -11.45
C GLY A 44 -3.05 -6.54 -10.23
N GLN A 45 -1.85 -5.97 -10.25
CA GLN A 45 -1.34 -5.02 -9.25
C GLN A 45 -2.47 -4.10 -8.74
N ALA A 46 -2.61 -3.88 -7.43
CA ALA A 46 -3.70 -3.10 -6.83
C ALA A 46 -3.96 -1.74 -7.53
N ALA A 47 -2.92 -1.14 -8.11
CA ALA A 47 -3.02 0.04 -8.96
C ALA A 47 -3.90 -0.14 -10.21
N PHE A 48 -3.82 -1.27 -10.92
CA PHE A 48 -4.68 -1.57 -12.07
C PHE A 48 -6.14 -1.74 -11.65
N ALA A 49 -6.39 -2.45 -10.54
CA ALA A 49 -7.74 -2.59 -10.00
C ALA A 49 -8.35 -1.23 -9.64
N ALA A 50 -7.58 -0.36 -8.98
CA ALA A 50 -8.01 1.00 -8.67
C ALA A 50 -8.31 1.82 -9.94
N LEU A 51 -7.47 1.72 -10.98
CA LEU A 51 -7.71 2.38 -12.26
C LEU A 51 -9.00 1.89 -12.92
N ALA A 52 -9.22 0.58 -12.99
CA ALA A 52 -10.40 -0.02 -13.59
C ALA A 52 -11.69 0.36 -12.83
N GLU A 53 -11.65 0.35 -11.50
CA GLU A 53 -12.74 0.80 -10.64
C GLU A 53 -13.12 2.27 -10.94
N VAL A 54 -12.14 3.17 -10.98
CA VAL A 54 -12.39 4.59 -11.26
C VAL A 54 -12.97 4.79 -12.66
N VAL A 55 -12.43 4.11 -13.68
CA VAL A 55 -12.98 4.19 -15.04
C VAL A 55 -14.43 3.72 -15.07
N ARG A 56 -14.74 2.60 -14.40
CA ARG A 56 -16.11 2.08 -14.30
C ARG A 56 -17.07 3.03 -13.60
N LEU A 57 -16.64 3.69 -12.52
CA LEU A 57 -17.46 4.66 -11.79
C LEU A 57 -17.74 5.91 -12.63
N LEU A 58 -16.73 6.40 -13.35
CA LEU A 58 -16.86 7.55 -14.25
C LEU A 58 -17.77 7.22 -15.45
N ASP A 59 -17.64 6.03 -16.04
CA ASP A 59 -18.48 5.58 -17.15
C ASP A 59 -19.95 5.37 -16.76
N ALA A 60 -20.20 4.95 -15.52
CA ALA A 60 -21.55 4.78 -14.99
C ALA A 60 -22.28 6.09 -14.68
N ASP A 61 -21.57 7.21 -14.54
CA ASP A 61 -22.16 8.53 -14.31
C ASP A 61 -22.37 9.26 -15.66
N PRO A 62 -23.63 9.42 -16.13
CA PRO A 62 -23.91 10.09 -17.40
C PRO A 62 -23.55 11.59 -17.38
N ALA A 63 -23.29 12.18 -16.21
CA ALA A 63 -22.82 13.57 -16.09
C ALA A 63 -21.28 13.69 -16.20
N THR A 64 -20.55 12.58 -16.32
CA THR A 64 -19.09 12.61 -16.48
C THR A 64 -18.68 13.34 -17.75
N ASP A 65 -17.95 14.44 -17.56
CA ASP A 65 -17.25 15.13 -18.63
C ASP A 65 -15.84 14.54 -18.82
N TRP A 66 -15.73 13.61 -19.76
CA TRP A 66 -14.48 12.92 -20.10
C TRP A 66 -13.36 13.87 -20.55
N SER A 67 -13.68 15.09 -21.02
CA SER A 67 -12.65 16.08 -21.38
C SER A 67 -11.91 16.63 -20.16
N ARG A 68 -12.48 16.49 -18.96
CA ARG A 68 -11.90 16.94 -17.68
C ARG A 68 -11.26 15.81 -16.89
N VAL A 69 -11.49 14.56 -17.28
CA VAL A 69 -10.91 13.38 -16.64
C VAL A 69 -9.46 13.23 -17.07
N SER A 70 -8.55 13.07 -16.10
CA SER A 70 -7.14 12.79 -16.37
C SER A 70 -6.70 11.49 -15.69
N LEU A 71 -6.73 10.40 -16.47
CA LEU A 71 -6.22 9.10 -16.01
C LEU A 71 -4.70 9.12 -15.78
N GLU A 72 -3.97 10.00 -16.47
CA GLU A 72 -2.54 10.18 -16.24
C GLU A 72 -2.25 10.74 -14.84
N ARG A 73 -3.05 11.70 -14.35
CA ARG A 73 -2.91 12.19 -12.97
C ARG A 73 -3.18 11.09 -11.94
N LEU A 74 -4.20 10.25 -12.18
CA LEU A 74 -4.48 9.11 -11.31
C LEU A 74 -3.34 8.08 -11.36
N ARG A 75 -2.84 7.76 -12.55
CA ARG A 75 -1.69 6.86 -12.71
C ARG A 75 -0.50 7.39 -11.93
N GLN A 76 -0.14 8.67 -12.09
CA GLN A 76 0.98 9.27 -11.38
C GLN A 76 0.79 9.23 -9.85
N HIS A 77 -0.42 9.53 -9.36
CA HIS A 77 -0.76 9.41 -7.94
C HIS A 77 -0.52 7.98 -7.42
N LEU A 78 -0.92 6.95 -8.15
CA LEU A 78 -0.71 5.55 -7.74
C LEU A 78 0.79 5.17 -7.73
N ILE A 79 1.60 5.70 -8.65
CA ILE A 79 3.05 5.46 -8.62
C ILE A 79 3.68 6.20 -7.44
N ASP A 80 3.18 7.38 -7.06
CA ASP A 80 3.65 8.12 -5.88
C ASP A 80 3.25 7.39 -4.59
N MET A 81 2.04 6.80 -4.53
CA MET A 81 1.62 5.91 -3.44
C MET A 81 2.56 4.71 -3.28
N ASN A 82 2.98 4.09 -4.38
CA ASN A 82 3.96 3.00 -4.33
C ASN A 82 5.34 3.46 -3.83
N GLU A 83 5.77 4.69 -4.13
CA GLU A 83 7.03 5.20 -3.56
C GLU A 83 6.95 5.33 -2.05
N VAL A 84 5.90 5.99 -1.55
CA VAL A 84 5.79 6.26 -0.12
C VAL A 84 5.59 4.99 0.69
N VAL A 85 4.89 3.98 0.13
CA VAL A 85 4.66 2.70 0.83
C VAL A 85 5.84 1.74 0.71
N LEU A 86 6.48 1.65 -0.47
CA LEU A 86 7.47 0.59 -0.74
C LEU A 86 8.92 1.06 -0.65
N ARG A 87 9.18 2.37 -0.77
CA ARG A 87 10.55 2.91 -0.88
C ARG A 87 10.94 3.92 0.19
N ALA A 88 9.98 4.52 0.89
CA ALA A 88 10.31 5.41 1.99
C ALA A 88 10.95 4.67 3.16
N ARG A 89 11.82 5.36 3.89
CA ARG A 89 12.37 4.91 5.16
C ARG A 89 11.61 5.60 6.30
N VAL A 90 11.08 4.80 7.21
CA VAL A 90 10.24 5.27 8.31
C VAL A 90 10.91 4.94 9.65
N SER A 91 11.05 5.96 10.50
CA SER A 91 11.33 5.79 11.92
C SER A 91 10.06 6.16 12.68
N ALA A 92 9.49 5.23 13.43
CA ALA A 92 8.25 5.45 14.19
C ALA A 92 8.52 5.38 15.69
N ARG A 93 7.86 6.25 16.46
CA ARG A 93 7.84 6.20 17.93
C ARG A 93 6.41 6.30 18.44
N PRO A 94 6.01 5.46 19.39
CA PRO A 94 4.71 5.60 20.03
C PRO A 94 4.63 6.90 20.84
N VAL A 95 3.44 7.46 20.92
CA VAL A 95 3.05 8.56 21.81
C VAL A 95 1.72 8.21 22.47
N ASP A 96 1.32 8.93 23.51
CA ASP A 96 0.02 8.70 24.13
C ASP A 96 -1.11 8.87 23.10
N GLY A 97 -1.92 7.82 22.95
CA GLY A 97 -3.02 7.79 21.99
C GLY A 97 -2.61 7.63 20.52
N GLY A 98 -1.33 7.43 20.19
CA GLY A 98 -0.90 7.44 18.79
C GLY A 98 0.55 7.05 18.52
N LEU A 99 1.04 7.51 17.36
CA LEU A 99 2.42 7.37 16.92
C LEU A 99 2.86 8.60 16.12
N VAL A 100 4.15 8.83 16.18
CA VAL A 100 4.84 9.85 15.38
C VAL A 100 5.86 9.15 14.50
N MET A 101 5.94 9.55 13.24
CA MET A 101 6.83 8.99 12.23
C MET A 101 7.68 10.10 11.59
N ASP A 102 8.97 9.81 11.47
CA ASP A 102 9.87 10.52 10.59
C ASP A 102 10.03 9.69 9.31
N VAL A 103 9.59 10.26 8.18
CA VAL A 103 9.56 9.60 6.88
C VAL A 103 10.55 10.27 5.95
N THR A 104 11.53 9.51 5.46
CA THR A 104 12.57 10.00 4.53
C THR A 104 12.55 9.22 3.22
N GLY A 105 13.08 9.84 2.17
CA GLY A 105 13.25 9.22 0.86
C GLY A 105 14.22 10.05 0.02
N GLU A 106 14.73 9.47 -1.05
CA GLU A 106 15.65 10.14 -1.98
C GLU A 106 15.06 10.18 -3.39
N GLY A 107 15.54 11.10 -4.22
CA GLY A 107 15.19 11.15 -5.64
C GLY A 107 13.69 11.25 -5.91
N ARG A 108 13.10 10.20 -6.48
CA ARG A 108 11.66 10.12 -6.78
C ARG A 108 10.82 10.00 -5.51
N THR A 109 11.30 9.27 -4.51
CA THR A 109 10.58 9.06 -3.25
C THR A 109 10.42 10.36 -2.48
N ALA A 110 11.43 11.24 -2.47
CA ALA A 110 11.32 12.56 -1.84
C ALA A 110 10.15 13.38 -2.42
N ARG A 111 10.03 13.44 -3.75
CA ARG A 111 8.92 14.16 -4.42
C ARG A 111 7.56 13.52 -4.17
N ALA A 112 7.52 12.19 -4.07
CA ALA A 112 6.30 11.47 -3.72
C ALA A 112 5.86 11.74 -2.29
N LEU A 113 6.80 11.89 -1.34
CA LEU A 113 6.50 12.25 0.04
C LEU A 113 5.88 13.66 0.12
N ASP A 114 6.44 14.63 -0.61
CA ASP A 114 5.87 15.98 -0.75
C ASP A 114 4.44 15.94 -1.30
N ALA A 115 4.22 15.14 -2.34
CA ALA A 115 2.93 15.04 -3.01
C ALA A 115 1.86 14.31 -2.19
N MET A 116 2.25 13.28 -1.42
CA MET A 116 1.29 12.35 -0.82
C MET A 116 1.02 12.60 0.67
N LEU A 117 2.04 12.92 1.48
CA LEU A 117 1.87 12.85 2.94
C LEU A 117 0.88 13.88 3.50
N ARG A 118 0.96 15.14 3.06
CA ARG A 118 0.06 16.19 3.56
C ARG A 118 -1.40 15.96 3.13
N PRO A 119 -1.71 15.68 1.85
CA PRO A 119 -3.09 15.38 1.45
C PRO A 119 -3.69 14.19 2.20
N HIS A 120 -2.97 13.07 2.33
CA HIS A 120 -3.50 11.88 3.00
C HIS A 120 -3.63 12.06 4.52
N ALA A 121 -2.75 12.82 5.16
CA ALA A 121 -2.94 13.19 6.57
C ALA A 121 -4.22 14.02 6.76
N ALA A 122 -4.51 14.94 5.84
CA ALA A 122 -5.76 15.70 5.88
C ALA A 122 -7.01 14.82 5.64
N GLU A 123 -6.90 13.76 4.83
CA GLU A 123 -7.99 12.77 4.69
C GLU A 123 -8.23 11.99 5.98
N LEU A 124 -7.15 11.58 6.66
CA LEU A 124 -7.25 10.92 7.97
C LEU A 124 -7.86 11.84 9.04
N GLU A 125 -7.47 13.12 9.09
CA GLU A 125 -8.05 14.12 10.01
C GLU A 125 -9.56 14.33 9.81
N ARG A 126 -10.08 14.08 8.60
CA ARG A 126 -11.52 14.17 8.31
C ARG A 126 -12.31 12.98 8.85
N MET A 127 -11.63 11.93 9.29
CA MET A 127 -12.26 10.79 9.94
C MET A 127 -12.38 11.10 11.44
N GLU A 128 -13.59 11.09 12.00
CA GLU A 128 -13.87 11.46 13.40
C GLU A 128 -13.00 10.74 14.45
N ALA A 129 -12.48 9.56 14.11
CA ALA A 129 -11.68 8.73 15.00
C ALA A 129 -10.20 9.12 15.08
N TYR A 130 -9.69 9.94 14.17
CA TYR A 130 -8.25 10.19 14.02
C TYR A 130 -7.92 11.69 14.01
N ALA A 131 -6.79 12.02 14.62
CA ALA A 131 -6.09 13.26 14.36
C ALA A 131 -4.74 12.94 13.69
N ALA A 132 -4.48 13.57 12.56
CA ALA A 132 -3.33 13.33 11.69
C ALA A 132 -2.76 14.63 11.12
N ARG A 133 -1.44 14.80 11.20
CA ARG A 133 -0.73 15.95 10.62
C ARG A 133 0.56 15.50 9.98
N ALA A 134 0.85 16.04 8.79
CA ALA A 134 2.12 15.86 8.11
C ALA A 134 2.77 17.21 7.79
N GLU A 135 4.02 17.39 8.22
CA GLU A 135 4.81 18.59 8.02
C GLU A 135 6.20 18.23 7.46
N PRO A 136 6.65 18.88 6.36
CA PRO A 136 8.01 18.71 5.89
C PRO A 136 8.98 19.40 6.85
N ILE A 137 10.11 18.77 7.14
CA ILE A 137 11.24 19.40 7.83
C ILE A 137 12.22 19.89 6.75
N PRO A 138 12.58 21.19 6.71
CA PRO A 138 13.52 21.71 5.72
C PRO A 138 14.83 20.92 5.70
N GLY A 139 15.18 20.36 4.53
CA GLY A 139 16.39 19.55 4.35
C GLY A 139 16.38 18.21 5.10
N GLY A 140 15.23 17.79 5.64
CA GLY A 140 15.09 16.63 6.51
C GLY A 140 13.88 15.75 6.16
N PRO A 141 13.49 14.85 7.08
CA PRO A 141 12.31 14.01 6.91
C PRO A 141 11.02 14.81 6.80
N HIS A 142 9.97 14.16 6.33
CA HIS A 142 8.61 14.56 6.67
C HIS A 142 8.24 14.00 8.04
N HIS A 143 7.72 14.87 8.91
CA HIS A 143 7.17 14.49 10.19
C HIS A 143 5.68 14.20 10.05
N LEU A 144 5.24 12.99 10.39
CA LEU A 144 3.84 12.56 10.37
C LEU A 144 3.42 12.15 11.79
N ALA A 145 2.48 12.88 12.38
CA ALA A 145 1.85 12.54 13.65
C ALA A 145 0.46 11.98 13.39
N LEU A 146 0.11 10.87 14.04
CA LEU A 146 -1.21 10.23 13.98
C LEU A 146 -1.62 9.78 15.39
N ALA A 147 -2.81 10.16 15.83
CA ALA A 147 -3.42 9.69 17.08
C ALA A 147 -4.89 9.32 16.88
N ARG A 148 -5.43 8.51 17.79
CA ARG A 148 -6.88 8.33 17.94
C ARG A 148 -7.41 9.39 18.90
N GLY A 149 -8.39 10.19 18.47
CA GLY A 149 -8.84 11.36 19.24
C GLY A 149 -7.95 12.58 18.99
N GLU A 150 -7.55 13.31 20.03
CA GLU A 150 -6.71 14.52 19.90
C GLU A 150 -5.21 14.21 19.87
N LEU A 151 -4.45 14.99 19.09
CA LEU A 151 -2.98 15.02 19.19
C LEU A 151 -2.60 15.75 20.49
N VAL A 152 -2.43 15.00 21.59
CA VAL A 152 -1.94 15.58 22.85
C VAL A 152 -0.49 16.03 22.64
N GLY A 153 -0.27 17.33 22.81
CA GLY A 153 0.89 18.06 22.30
C GLY A 153 2.25 17.53 22.73
N GLY A 154 3.12 17.31 21.73
CA GLY A 154 4.57 17.41 21.86
C GLY A 154 5.06 18.78 21.39
N HIS A 155 4.67 19.87 22.07
CA HIS A 155 5.42 21.12 21.96
C HIS A 155 6.73 20.93 22.72
N GLY A 156 7.82 20.70 21.97
CA GLY A 156 9.15 20.49 22.54
C GLY A 156 10.24 20.93 21.57
N ARG A 157 10.32 22.24 21.36
CA ARG A 157 11.46 23.08 20.95
C ARG A 157 12.46 22.54 19.93
#